data_AF-A0A6P1M3H0-F1
#
_entry.id   AF-A0A6P1M3H0-F1
#
_cell.length_a   1.000
_cell.length_b   1.000
_cell.length_c   1.000
_cell.angle_alpha   90.00
_cell.angle_beta   90.00
_cell.angle_gamma   90.00
#
_symmetry.space_group_name_H-M   'P 1'
#
loop_
_entity.id
_entity.type
_entity.pdbx_description
1 polymer ?
#
loop_
_entity_poly.entity_id
_entity_poly.type
_entity_poly.pdbx_seq_one_letter_code
_entity_poly.pdbx_strand_id
1 'polypeptide(L)'
;MKQYILWFWTFVFALGLEAAENSGFDFGKDPMRYLENDRLKIGINLSAGGAVTYLEDKACDSGNMINSFDWGRQIQQSYYSGPIPFIGPNGEEPVKNWAGLGWNPIQAGSAGGIPSKVIAFKKGKNFMRVRCIPMQWPHINLPGDCEFEATYRLHENNVVLMESRIINARSDHTQYPARNQEMPALYTNGEWYRLVTYLGDAPFTGAPVTTVVGKDDGKGWPWSKFYAPEHWTALLNEENFGVGLYQPDTARMLGGFAGGGSRKGFGGMKDVQTGYIAPVADRVLDHNIDWTYRTYIIVGSLDEIRGFAQKQPRTSLVWTFDDSRQGWSYRHASDSGWPVRDGLNISFKKKPRGLMISDEIFWQAEAAAVLELEAAFGGSTNAAVFYAEAVVQPFGPEDTIDFLLWVESDVKDAVEKKQEQFPPAKPAHIPFQVTADGEMRTYRVSLADNPEYKGAMKQLRIVFPVVDGTVRVRRISLK
;
A
#
# COMPACT_ATOMS: atom_id res chain seq x y z
N MET A 1 -36.74 37.09 61.08
CA MET A 1 -35.86 35.93 61.31
C MET A 1 -35.73 35.18 59.98
N LYS A 2 -34.49 34.96 59.51
CA LYS A 2 -34.06 34.26 58.28
C LYS A 2 -34.30 35.04 56.97
N GLN A 3 -33.31 35.61 56.27
CA GLN A 3 -32.06 35.14 55.63
C GLN A 3 -32.23 35.21 54.10
N TYR A 4 -31.50 36.14 53.48
CA TYR A 4 -31.34 36.29 52.04
C TYR A 4 -30.54 35.11 51.47
N ILE A 5 -31.02 34.47 50.39
CA ILE A 5 -30.23 33.58 49.55
C ILE A 5 -30.48 33.97 48.09
N LEU A 6 -29.46 34.61 47.49
CA LEU A 6 -29.32 34.82 46.06
C LEU A 6 -28.90 33.48 45.44
N TRP A 7 -29.64 32.98 44.45
CA TRP A 7 -29.29 31.78 43.70
C TRP A 7 -28.36 32.14 42.53
N PHE A 8 -27.10 31.69 42.61
CA PHE A 8 -26.21 31.61 41.45
C PHE A 8 -26.51 30.32 40.68
N TRP A 9 -26.82 30.44 39.39
CA TRP A 9 -26.91 29.32 38.46
C TRP A 9 -25.51 28.98 37.95
N THR A 10 -24.97 27.84 38.36
CA THR A 10 -23.81 27.22 37.72
C THR A 10 -24.33 26.24 36.66
N PHE A 11 -24.14 26.57 35.38
CA PHE A 11 -24.30 25.61 34.29
C PHE A 11 -23.13 24.62 34.32
N VAL A 12 -23.37 23.42 34.82
CA VAL A 12 -22.50 22.27 34.56
C VAL A 12 -22.97 21.64 33.25
N PHE A 13 -22.19 21.79 32.19
CA PHE A 13 -22.32 20.94 31.00
C PHE A 13 -21.95 19.51 31.40
N ALA A 14 -22.94 18.69 31.73
CA ALA A 14 -22.78 17.26 31.75
C ALA A 14 -22.67 16.78 30.31
N LEU A 15 -21.44 16.59 29.83
CA LEU A 15 -21.17 15.73 28.69
C LEU A 15 -21.53 14.31 29.14
N GLY A 16 -22.77 13.89 28.83
CA GLY A 16 -23.15 12.49 28.92
C GLY A 16 -22.32 11.70 27.92
N LEU A 17 -21.30 10.99 28.39
CA LEU A 17 -20.92 9.74 27.76
C LEU A 17 -22.06 8.76 28.02
N GLU A 18 -23.03 8.72 27.12
CA GLU A 18 -23.81 7.51 26.95
C GLU A 18 -22.85 6.42 26.49
N ALA A 19 -22.70 5.39 27.31
CA ALA A 19 -22.09 4.14 26.89
C ALA A 19 -22.88 3.65 25.67
N ALA A 20 -22.30 3.77 24.48
CA ALA A 20 -22.87 3.19 23.28
C ALA A 20 -23.01 1.68 23.53
N GLU A 21 -24.25 1.23 23.71
CA GLU A 21 -24.57 -0.19 23.77
C GLU A 21 -23.95 -0.87 22.55
N ASN A 22 -23.22 -1.95 22.84
CA ASN A 22 -22.49 -2.78 21.91
C ASN A 22 -23.44 -3.63 21.03
N SER A 23 -24.50 -3.01 20.48
CA SER A 23 -25.33 -3.64 19.45
C SER A 23 -24.50 -3.71 18.17
N GLY A 24 -24.16 -4.92 17.74
CA GLY A 24 -23.51 -5.12 16.45
C GLY A 24 -24.39 -4.59 15.32
N PHE A 25 -23.77 -4.19 14.21
CA PHE A 25 -24.53 -3.87 13.00
C PHE A 25 -25.38 -5.08 12.60
N ASP A 26 -26.71 -4.92 12.57
CA ASP A 26 -27.62 -5.97 12.14
C ASP A 26 -27.65 -6.04 10.60
N PHE A 27 -27.00 -7.07 10.06
CA PHE A 27 -27.03 -7.36 8.62
C PHE A 27 -28.17 -8.32 8.23
N GLY A 28 -29.07 -8.69 9.15
CA GLY A 28 -30.14 -9.66 8.91
C GLY A 28 -29.64 -11.08 8.75
N LYS A 29 -30.46 -11.95 8.13
CA LYS A 29 -30.14 -13.38 7.96
C LYS A 29 -29.05 -13.67 6.92
N ASP A 30 -29.00 -12.86 5.86
CA ASP A 30 -28.01 -12.98 4.80
C ASP A 30 -26.99 -11.84 4.94
N PRO A 31 -25.71 -12.12 5.22
CA PRO A 31 -24.70 -11.08 5.34
C PRO A 31 -24.16 -10.59 4.00
N MET A 32 -24.46 -11.25 2.88
CA MET A 32 -23.93 -10.88 1.57
C MET A 32 -24.62 -9.64 1.00
N ARG A 33 -23.82 -8.75 0.39
CA ARG A 33 -24.33 -7.59 -0.34
C ARG A 33 -23.64 -7.51 -1.69
N TYR A 34 -24.43 -7.43 -2.75
CA TYR A 34 -23.93 -7.42 -4.12
C TYR A 34 -24.09 -6.05 -4.81
N LEU A 35 -23.17 -5.74 -5.72
CA LEU A 35 -23.34 -4.78 -6.81
C LEU A 35 -23.12 -5.51 -8.13
N GLU A 36 -23.89 -5.15 -9.14
CA GLU A 36 -23.74 -5.74 -10.47
C GLU A 36 -24.19 -4.80 -11.59
N ASN A 37 -23.62 -4.99 -12.77
CA ASN A 37 -24.09 -4.45 -14.05
C ASN A 37 -24.31 -5.63 -15.02
N ASP A 38 -24.35 -5.43 -16.34
CA ASP A 38 -24.64 -6.54 -17.28
C ASP A 38 -23.54 -7.60 -17.32
N ARG A 39 -22.29 -7.26 -16.97
CA ARG A 39 -21.13 -8.17 -17.04
C ARG A 39 -20.54 -8.55 -15.70
N LEU A 40 -20.42 -7.63 -14.76
CA LEU A 40 -19.71 -7.83 -13.49
C LEU A 40 -20.67 -7.97 -12.32
N LYS A 41 -20.35 -8.86 -11.37
CA LYS A 41 -20.99 -8.94 -10.06
C LYS A 41 -19.94 -9.05 -8.97
N ILE A 42 -19.98 -8.12 -8.01
CA ILE A 42 -19.09 -8.08 -6.84
C ILE A 42 -19.93 -8.19 -5.57
N GLY A 43 -19.49 -9.04 -4.63
CA GLY A 43 -20.16 -9.27 -3.36
C GLY A 43 -19.24 -9.09 -2.15
N ILE A 44 -19.70 -8.32 -1.18
CA ILE A 44 -19.04 -8.16 0.12
C ILE A 44 -19.78 -8.95 1.21
N ASN A 45 -19.04 -9.43 2.21
CA ASN A 45 -19.60 -10.14 3.35
C ASN A 45 -19.64 -9.27 4.62
N LEU A 46 -20.84 -8.83 5.04
CA LEU A 46 -21.00 -7.99 6.23
C LEU A 46 -20.73 -8.73 7.55
N SER A 47 -20.71 -10.07 7.55
CA SER A 47 -20.30 -10.85 8.73
C SER A 47 -18.77 -11.02 8.82
N ALA A 48 -18.00 -10.41 7.93
CA ALA A 48 -16.53 -10.47 7.87
C ALA A 48 -15.96 -9.10 7.42
N GLY A 49 -16.27 -8.06 8.19
CA GLY A 49 -15.79 -6.67 7.96
C GLY A 49 -16.14 -6.03 6.61
N GLY A 50 -17.01 -6.65 5.80
CA GLY A 50 -17.32 -6.19 4.45
C GLY A 50 -16.19 -6.38 3.44
N ALA A 51 -15.31 -7.36 3.66
CA ALA A 51 -14.34 -7.79 2.64
C ALA A 51 -15.06 -8.38 1.42
N VAL A 52 -14.43 -8.32 0.24
CA VAL A 52 -14.99 -8.94 -0.96
C VAL A 52 -14.75 -10.45 -0.89
N THR A 53 -15.81 -11.22 -0.89
CA THR A 53 -15.80 -12.70 -0.90
C THR A 53 -16.41 -13.28 -2.16
N TYR A 54 -16.90 -12.42 -3.06
CA TYR A 54 -17.49 -12.81 -4.33
C TYR A 54 -17.12 -11.85 -5.45
N LEU A 55 -16.64 -12.38 -6.57
CA LEU A 55 -16.41 -11.64 -7.81
C LEU A 55 -16.67 -12.57 -8.99
N GLU A 56 -17.42 -12.10 -9.97
CA GLU A 56 -17.85 -12.91 -11.11
C GLU A 56 -17.93 -12.05 -12.38
N ASP A 57 -17.47 -12.62 -13.50
CA ASP A 57 -17.87 -12.19 -14.83
C ASP A 57 -19.08 -13.03 -15.29
N LYS A 58 -20.25 -12.38 -15.31
CA LYS A 58 -21.53 -12.96 -15.70
C LYS A 58 -21.64 -13.22 -17.20
N ALA A 59 -20.87 -12.51 -18.02
CA ALA A 59 -20.92 -12.70 -19.47
C ALA A 59 -20.26 -14.02 -19.89
N CYS A 60 -19.28 -14.47 -19.11
CA CYS A 60 -18.57 -15.74 -19.32
C CYS A 60 -18.91 -16.84 -18.31
N ASP A 61 -19.89 -16.60 -17.40
CA ASP A 61 -20.24 -17.51 -16.30
C ASP A 61 -19.01 -18.01 -15.53
N SER A 62 -18.13 -17.08 -15.14
CA SER A 62 -16.85 -17.43 -14.51
C SER A 62 -17.01 -18.12 -13.15
N GLY A 63 -18.21 -18.09 -12.56
CA GLY A 63 -18.41 -18.38 -11.15
C GLY A 63 -17.65 -17.41 -10.23
N ASN A 64 -17.59 -17.74 -8.95
CA ASN A 64 -16.86 -16.93 -7.97
C ASN A 64 -15.35 -17.07 -8.15
N MET A 65 -14.67 -15.95 -8.39
CA MET A 65 -13.22 -15.88 -8.51
C MET A 65 -12.47 -15.88 -7.17
N ILE A 66 -13.13 -15.52 -6.07
CA ILE A 66 -12.48 -15.18 -4.81
C ILE A 66 -12.32 -16.41 -3.92
N ASN A 67 -11.09 -16.64 -3.45
CA ASN A 67 -10.84 -17.62 -2.40
C ASN A 67 -11.35 -17.09 -1.07
N SER A 68 -11.78 -17.97 -0.17
CA SER A 68 -12.21 -17.62 1.18
C SER A 68 -12.05 -18.84 2.11
N PHE A 69 -10.92 -19.54 1.97
CA PHE A 69 -10.55 -20.68 2.80
C PHE A 69 -10.46 -20.28 4.28
N ASP A 70 -9.85 -19.13 4.54
CA ASP A 70 -9.71 -18.48 5.84
C ASP A 70 -10.00 -16.96 5.71
N TRP A 71 -9.85 -16.19 6.80
CA TRP A 71 -10.03 -14.73 6.80
C TRP A 71 -8.80 -13.93 6.35
N GLY A 72 -7.75 -14.61 5.91
CA GLY A 72 -6.58 -13.97 5.28
C GLY A 72 -6.72 -13.85 3.76
N ARG A 73 -7.69 -14.53 3.15
CA ARG A 73 -7.79 -14.70 1.69
C ARG A 73 -9.08 -14.12 1.15
N GLN A 74 -9.09 -12.84 0.80
CA GLN A 74 -10.22 -12.12 0.20
C GLN A 74 -9.66 -11.02 -0.72
N ILE A 75 -10.51 -10.15 -1.29
CA ILE A 75 -10.04 -8.78 -1.59
C ILE A 75 -10.26 -7.94 -0.34
N GLN A 76 -9.16 -7.52 0.29
CA GLN A 76 -9.23 -6.85 1.59
C GLN A 76 -8.08 -5.90 1.89
N GLN A 77 -8.35 -4.95 2.78
CA GLN A 77 -7.33 -4.11 3.40
C GLN A 77 -6.49 -4.89 4.41
N SER A 78 -5.18 -4.68 4.37
CA SER A 78 -4.20 -5.27 5.28
C SER A 78 -3.03 -4.29 5.43
N TYR A 79 -2.80 -3.85 6.66
CA TYR A 79 -1.82 -2.81 6.96
C TYR A 79 -0.78 -3.30 7.96
N TYR A 80 0.42 -2.73 7.93
CA TYR A 80 1.55 -3.17 8.74
C TYR A 80 2.20 -1.97 9.41
N SER A 81 2.45 -2.08 10.71
CA SER A 81 3.22 -1.10 11.48
C SER A 81 4.02 -1.82 12.58
N GLY A 82 4.78 -1.06 13.37
CA GLY A 82 5.33 -1.55 14.62
C GLY A 82 4.32 -1.44 15.77
N PRO A 83 4.65 -1.99 16.95
CA PRO A 83 5.87 -2.73 17.25
C PRO A 83 5.91 -4.13 16.59
N ILE A 84 7.11 -4.73 16.55
CA ILE A 84 7.34 -6.09 16.03
C ILE A 84 8.15 -6.87 17.10
N PRO A 85 7.57 -7.89 17.76
CA PRO A 85 6.16 -8.28 17.70
C PRO A 85 5.23 -7.21 18.29
N PHE A 86 3.94 -7.29 17.95
CA PHE A 86 2.90 -6.49 18.60
C PHE A 86 2.26 -7.27 19.73
N ILE A 87 2.40 -6.76 20.94
CA ILE A 87 1.76 -7.28 22.16
C ILE A 87 0.49 -6.45 22.41
N GLY A 88 -0.62 -7.13 22.63
CA GLY A 88 -1.90 -6.47 22.90
C GLY A 88 -1.89 -5.68 24.22
N PRO A 89 -2.84 -4.76 24.41
CA PRO A 89 -2.87 -3.86 25.56
C PRO A 89 -3.01 -4.58 26.91
N ASN A 90 -3.48 -5.83 26.93
CA ASN A 90 -3.60 -6.65 28.13
C ASN A 90 -2.55 -7.78 28.19
N GLY A 91 -1.51 -7.70 27.37
CA GLY A 91 -0.47 -8.73 27.28
C GLY A 91 -0.84 -9.90 26.35
N GLU A 92 -1.80 -9.72 25.44
CA GLU A 92 -2.10 -10.72 24.42
C GLU A 92 -0.87 -10.93 23.52
N GLU A 93 -0.41 -12.18 23.42
CA GLU A 93 0.75 -12.57 22.62
C GLU A 93 0.31 -13.00 21.20
N PRO A 94 1.05 -12.62 20.13
CA PRO A 94 0.75 -13.07 18.79
C PRO A 94 1.03 -14.57 18.62
N VAL A 95 0.31 -15.20 17.71
CA VAL A 95 0.61 -16.54 17.20
C VAL A 95 2.02 -16.53 16.61
N LYS A 96 2.86 -17.48 17.07
CA LYS A 96 4.31 -17.53 16.78
C LYS A 96 4.68 -17.33 15.30
N ASN A 97 3.94 -17.98 14.38
CA ASN A 97 4.22 -17.91 12.94
C ASN A 97 3.95 -16.52 12.34
N TRP A 98 3.15 -15.69 13.00
CA TRP A 98 2.73 -14.37 12.54
C TRP A 98 3.34 -13.22 13.35
N ALA A 99 4.12 -13.52 14.40
CA ALA A 99 4.71 -12.51 15.29
C ALA A 99 5.57 -11.47 14.54
N GLY A 100 6.26 -11.87 13.48
CA GLY A 100 7.07 -10.98 12.63
C GLY A 100 6.27 -9.95 11.82
N LEU A 101 4.95 -10.12 11.71
CA LEU A 101 4.09 -9.15 11.04
C LEU A 101 3.86 -7.90 11.90
N GLY A 102 4.08 -7.93 13.21
CA GLY A 102 3.88 -6.80 14.11
C GLY A 102 2.42 -6.38 14.24
N TRP A 103 2.17 -5.07 14.29
CA TRP A 103 0.82 -4.51 14.25
C TRP A 103 0.27 -4.70 12.84
N ASN A 104 -0.72 -5.58 12.68
CA ASN A 104 -1.26 -5.98 11.39
C ASN A 104 -2.79 -6.21 11.44
N PRO A 105 -3.61 -5.15 11.47
CA PRO A 105 -5.05 -5.29 11.28
C PRO A 105 -5.38 -5.65 9.84
N ILE A 106 -6.30 -6.59 9.66
CA ILE A 106 -6.87 -6.95 8.35
C ILE A 106 -8.40 -6.92 8.37
N GLN A 107 -9.00 -6.72 7.20
CA GLN A 107 -10.41 -6.38 7.09
C GLN A 107 -11.37 -7.53 7.37
N ALA A 108 -11.05 -8.77 6.98
CA ALA A 108 -12.01 -9.87 7.07
C ALA A 108 -12.07 -10.51 8.47
N GLY A 109 -10.92 -10.68 9.12
CA GLY A 109 -10.84 -11.34 10.43
C GLY A 109 -9.43 -11.79 10.81
N SER A 110 -9.28 -12.43 11.96
CA SER A 110 -7.98 -12.88 12.48
C SER A 110 -7.59 -14.28 12.01
N ALA A 111 -6.32 -14.66 12.21
CA ALA A 111 -5.85 -16.02 12.01
C ALA A 111 -6.54 -17.05 12.93
N GLY A 112 -7.16 -16.58 14.02
CA GLY A 112 -7.98 -17.38 14.92
C GLY A 112 -9.40 -17.67 14.39
N GLY A 113 -9.74 -17.22 13.19
CA GLY A 113 -11.07 -17.41 12.60
C GLY A 113 -12.14 -16.44 13.14
N ILE A 114 -11.73 -15.40 13.86
CA ILE A 114 -12.66 -14.40 14.41
C ILE A 114 -12.88 -13.28 13.38
N PRO A 115 -14.11 -13.05 12.90
CA PRO A 115 -14.36 -12.04 11.88
C PRO A 115 -14.30 -10.61 12.43
N SER A 116 -13.97 -9.67 11.56
CA SER A 116 -14.05 -8.23 11.85
C SER A 116 -15.49 -7.73 11.93
N LYS A 117 -15.71 -6.72 12.77
CA LYS A 117 -17.05 -6.22 13.10
C LYS A 117 -17.42 -5.05 12.19
N VAL A 118 -18.44 -5.20 11.36
CA VAL A 118 -19.05 -4.07 10.64
C VAL A 118 -19.74 -3.13 11.64
N ILE A 119 -19.52 -1.83 11.45
CA ILE A 119 -20.13 -0.77 12.27
C ILE A 119 -21.01 0.18 11.45
N ALA A 120 -20.82 0.24 10.14
CA ALA A 120 -21.71 0.96 9.24
C ALA A 120 -21.71 0.35 7.84
N PHE A 121 -22.86 0.38 7.18
CA PHE A 121 -23.00 -0.01 5.78
C PHE A 121 -23.99 0.90 5.06
N LYS A 122 -23.66 1.26 3.83
CA LYS A 122 -24.52 2.02 2.92
C LYS A 122 -24.41 1.46 1.51
N LYS A 123 -25.56 1.25 0.86
CA LYS A 123 -25.64 0.86 -0.55
C LYS A 123 -26.42 1.91 -1.33
N GLY A 124 -25.93 2.26 -2.52
CA GLY A 124 -26.66 3.02 -3.53
C GLY A 124 -26.84 2.20 -4.80
N LYS A 125 -27.26 2.86 -5.89
CA LYS A 125 -27.49 2.20 -7.19
C LYS A 125 -26.24 1.53 -7.76
N ASN A 126 -25.09 2.21 -7.67
CA ASN A 126 -23.83 1.78 -8.29
C ASN A 126 -22.67 1.71 -7.29
N PHE A 127 -22.94 1.74 -5.98
CA PHE A 127 -21.90 1.70 -4.96
C PHE A 127 -22.33 1.01 -3.66
N MET A 128 -21.33 0.51 -2.93
CA MET A 128 -21.41 0.01 -1.57
C MET A 128 -20.29 0.66 -0.77
N ARG A 129 -20.59 1.10 0.44
CA ARG A 129 -19.61 1.62 1.40
C ARG A 129 -19.80 0.89 2.72
N VAL A 130 -18.70 0.38 3.27
CA VAL A 130 -18.69 -0.35 4.54
C VAL A 130 -17.62 0.22 5.45
N ARG A 131 -17.91 0.30 6.74
CA ARG A 131 -16.94 0.59 7.81
C ARG A 131 -16.91 -0.58 8.78
N CYS A 132 -15.72 -0.97 9.24
CA CYS A 132 -15.55 -2.01 10.23
C CYS A 132 -14.44 -1.68 11.23
N ILE A 133 -14.50 -2.33 12.39
CA ILE A 133 -13.36 -2.52 13.27
C ILE A 133 -12.65 -3.81 12.80
N PRO A 134 -11.43 -3.70 12.25
CA PRO A 134 -10.66 -4.85 11.77
C PRO A 134 -10.17 -5.71 12.93
N MET A 135 -9.66 -6.90 12.64
CA MET A 135 -8.98 -7.75 13.63
C MET A 135 -7.49 -7.76 13.36
N GLN A 136 -6.68 -7.83 14.42
CA GLN A 136 -5.23 -8.06 14.30
C GLN A 136 -4.99 -9.50 13.84
N TRP A 137 -4.46 -9.67 12.62
CA TRP A 137 -4.22 -10.99 12.04
C TRP A 137 -3.31 -11.88 12.90
N PRO A 138 -2.19 -11.39 13.47
CA PRO A 138 -1.31 -12.25 14.26
C PRO A 138 -1.92 -12.73 15.58
N HIS A 139 -3.05 -12.18 16.02
CA HIS A 139 -3.69 -12.50 17.29
C HIS A 139 -4.94 -13.36 17.09
N ILE A 140 -5.37 -14.09 18.13
CA ILE A 140 -6.58 -14.92 18.02
C ILE A 140 -7.84 -14.05 18.03
N ASN A 141 -7.98 -13.18 19.01
CA ASN A 141 -9.16 -12.34 19.19
C ASN A 141 -8.76 -10.97 19.75
N LEU A 142 -8.11 -10.16 18.91
CA LEU A 142 -7.73 -8.79 19.26
C LEU A 142 -8.23 -7.83 18.16
N PRO A 143 -9.24 -7.00 18.44
CA PRO A 143 -9.65 -5.93 17.54
C PRO A 143 -8.51 -4.92 17.29
N GLY A 144 -8.51 -4.32 16.11
CA GLY A 144 -7.62 -3.21 15.79
C GLY A 144 -8.04 -1.93 16.53
N ASP A 145 -7.06 -1.11 16.89
CA ASP A 145 -7.18 0.26 17.37
C ASP A 145 -7.26 1.25 16.18
N CYS A 146 -8.07 0.88 15.19
CA CYS A 146 -8.33 1.64 13.97
C CYS A 146 -9.70 1.27 13.41
N GLU A 147 -10.19 2.06 12.46
CA GLU A 147 -11.31 1.72 11.61
C GLU A 147 -10.86 1.56 10.17
N PHE A 148 -11.46 0.60 9.47
CA PHE A 148 -11.35 0.51 8.02
C PHE A 148 -12.64 0.95 7.37
N GLU A 149 -12.49 1.64 6.25
CA GLU A 149 -13.58 2.00 5.36
C GLU A 149 -13.24 1.54 3.94
N ALA A 150 -14.20 0.90 3.26
CA ALA A 150 -14.07 0.52 1.86
C ALA A 150 -15.31 0.97 1.09
N THR A 151 -15.10 1.66 -0.02
CA THR A 151 -16.14 2.01 -0.98
C THR A 151 -15.87 1.34 -2.30
N TYR A 152 -16.81 0.53 -2.77
CA TYR A 152 -16.78 -0.14 -4.08
C TYR A 152 -17.77 0.54 -5.00
N ARG A 153 -17.34 0.91 -6.20
CA ARG A 153 -18.18 1.52 -7.25
C ARG A 153 -18.03 0.74 -8.55
N LEU A 154 -19.16 0.43 -9.18
CA LEU A 154 -19.13 -0.06 -10.56
C LEU A 154 -18.56 1.05 -11.45
N HIS A 155 -17.52 0.70 -12.20
CA HIS A 155 -16.77 1.59 -13.08
C HIS A 155 -16.66 0.91 -14.44
N GLU A 156 -17.07 1.57 -15.52
CA GLU A 156 -17.19 0.90 -16.84
C GLU A 156 -17.99 -0.43 -16.75
N ASN A 157 -17.85 -1.32 -17.74
CA ASN A 157 -18.62 -2.58 -17.77
C ASN A 157 -17.98 -3.68 -16.90
N ASN A 158 -16.65 -3.71 -16.77
CA ASN A 158 -15.92 -4.81 -16.16
C ASN A 158 -14.91 -4.36 -15.08
N VAL A 159 -15.06 -3.13 -14.57
CA VAL A 159 -14.16 -2.56 -13.56
C VAL A 159 -14.92 -2.21 -12.28
N VAL A 160 -14.25 -2.38 -11.14
CA VAL A 160 -14.69 -1.85 -9.85
C VAL A 160 -13.63 -0.88 -9.36
N LEU A 161 -14.01 0.37 -9.11
CA LEU A 161 -13.19 1.30 -8.35
C LEU A 161 -13.38 1.03 -6.86
N MET A 162 -12.30 0.66 -6.20
CA MET A 162 -12.22 0.51 -4.74
C MET A 162 -11.48 1.72 -4.16
N GLU A 163 -12.11 2.41 -3.22
CA GLU A 163 -11.48 3.42 -2.38
C GLU A 163 -11.42 2.87 -0.96
N SER A 164 -10.21 2.76 -0.41
CA SER A 164 -9.94 2.19 0.90
C SER A 164 -9.31 3.22 1.80
N ARG A 165 -9.73 3.23 3.07
CA ARG A 165 -9.32 4.22 4.04
C ARG A 165 -9.11 3.59 5.40
N ILE A 166 -7.98 3.91 6.02
CA ILE A 166 -7.68 3.59 7.42
C ILE A 166 -7.77 4.86 8.26
N ILE A 167 -8.42 4.74 9.40
CA ILE A 167 -8.52 5.79 10.42
C ILE A 167 -7.92 5.21 11.69
N ASN A 168 -6.66 5.56 11.99
CA ASN A 168 -5.99 5.11 13.19
C ASN A 168 -6.46 5.89 14.42
N ALA A 169 -6.60 5.18 15.54
CA ALA A 169 -6.85 5.74 16.87
C ALA A 169 -5.99 5.01 17.91
N ARG A 170 -4.72 4.82 17.58
CA ARG A 170 -3.77 4.06 18.38
C ARG A 170 -3.38 4.85 19.64
N SER A 171 -3.32 4.17 20.78
CA SER A 171 -2.86 4.76 22.03
C SER A 171 -1.33 4.92 22.09
N ASP A 172 -0.60 4.12 21.33
CA ASP A 172 0.84 4.24 21.14
C ASP A 172 1.14 5.32 20.10
N HIS A 173 1.81 6.39 20.56
CA HIS A 173 2.14 7.56 19.74
C HIS A 173 3.53 7.45 19.08
N THR A 174 4.21 6.32 19.19
CA THR A 174 5.50 6.08 18.54
C THR A 174 5.34 6.16 17.02
N GLN A 175 6.10 7.04 16.37
CA GLN A 175 6.19 7.03 14.91
C GLN A 175 7.11 5.90 14.46
N TYR A 176 6.52 4.78 14.07
CA TYR A 176 7.26 3.64 13.53
C TYR A 176 7.76 3.92 12.10
N PRO A 177 8.85 3.26 11.66
CA PRO A 177 9.28 3.31 10.27
C PRO A 177 8.16 2.91 9.31
N ALA A 178 8.22 3.45 8.09
CA ALA A 178 7.31 3.04 7.03
C ALA A 178 7.41 1.54 6.75
N ARG A 179 6.27 0.93 6.45
CA ARG A 179 6.20 -0.48 6.04
C ARG A 179 5.36 -0.63 4.78
N ASN A 180 5.55 -1.74 4.07
CA ASN A 180 4.84 -2.10 2.86
C ASN A 180 3.38 -2.41 3.20
N GLN A 181 2.46 -1.56 2.78
CA GLN A 181 1.02 -1.72 2.95
C GLN A 181 0.45 -2.44 1.72
N GLU A 182 -0.47 -3.39 1.90
CA GLU A 182 -1.16 -4.05 0.78
C GLU A 182 -2.32 -3.17 0.30
N MET A 183 -2.36 -2.90 -1.01
CA MET A 183 -3.23 -1.86 -1.60
C MET A 183 -4.11 -2.36 -2.77
N PRO A 184 -5.06 -3.30 -2.57
CA PRO A 184 -5.27 -4.23 -1.46
C PRO A 184 -4.55 -5.56 -1.71
N ALA A 185 -4.71 -6.52 -0.80
CA ALA A 185 -4.49 -7.93 -1.14
C ALA A 185 -5.69 -8.47 -1.94
N LEU A 186 -5.43 -9.33 -2.92
CA LEU A 186 -6.43 -10.08 -3.68
C LEU A 186 -6.02 -11.55 -3.77
N TYR A 187 -6.97 -12.43 -3.43
CA TYR A 187 -6.79 -13.88 -3.47
C TYR A 187 -7.82 -14.54 -4.38
N THR A 188 -7.35 -15.30 -5.37
CA THR A 188 -8.20 -16.04 -6.30
C THR A 188 -8.30 -17.52 -5.95
N ASN A 189 -9.36 -18.15 -6.43
CA ASN A 189 -9.49 -19.59 -6.53
C ASN A 189 -8.45 -20.20 -7.46
N GLY A 190 -8.25 -21.51 -7.37
CA GLY A 190 -7.11 -22.19 -7.98
C GLY A 190 -7.09 -22.18 -9.51
N GLU A 191 -8.23 -21.90 -10.15
CA GLU A 191 -8.36 -21.72 -11.59
C GLU A 191 -7.53 -20.53 -12.13
N TRP A 192 -7.47 -19.42 -11.39
CA TRP A 192 -6.73 -18.21 -11.77
C TRP A 192 -5.35 -18.20 -11.12
N TYR A 193 -4.44 -19.01 -11.66
CA TYR A 193 -3.11 -19.24 -11.09
C TYR A 193 -1.98 -18.50 -11.83
N ARG A 194 -2.21 -18.04 -13.06
CA ARG A 194 -1.18 -17.44 -13.90
C ARG A 194 -0.99 -15.98 -13.53
N LEU A 195 0.15 -15.68 -12.92
CA LEU A 195 0.52 -14.32 -12.54
C LEU A 195 1.21 -13.62 -13.71
N VAL A 196 0.61 -12.53 -14.21
CA VAL A 196 1.05 -11.84 -15.43
C VAL A 196 1.12 -10.33 -15.20
N THR A 197 2.19 -9.70 -15.68
CA THR A 197 2.37 -8.25 -15.70
C THR A 197 3.37 -7.85 -16.80
N TYR A 198 3.62 -6.56 -17.01
CA TYR A 198 4.74 -6.08 -17.81
C TYR A 198 5.97 -5.83 -16.91
N LEU A 199 7.11 -6.48 -17.21
CA LEU A 199 8.42 -6.23 -16.57
C LEU A 199 9.41 -5.72 -17.62
N GLY A 200 9.57 -4.40 -17.74
CA GLY A 200 10.49 -3.82 -18.73
C GLY A 200 10.62 -2.30 -18.63
N ASP A 201 11.54 -1.74 -19.40
CA ASP A 201 11.94 -0.32 -19.38
C ASP A 201 11.21 0.54 -20.43
N ALA A 202 10.25 -0.04 -21.14
CA ALA A 202 9.43 0.63 -22.16
C ALA A 202 7.93 0.46 -21.86
N PRO A 203 7.44 0.84 -20.65
CA PRO A 203 6.04 0.69 -20.29
C PRO A 203 5.14 1.47 -21.24
N PHE A 204 3.93 0.95 -21.46
CA PHE A 204 2.89 1.54 -22.31
C PHE A 204 3.22 1.63 -23.81
N THR A 205 4.24 0.91 -24.27
CA THR A 205 4.59 0.82 -25.71
C THR A 205 3.95 -0.38 -26.43
N GLY A 206 3.26 -1.25 -25.68
CA GLY A 206 2.74 -2.53 -26.20
C GLY A 206 3.78 -3.66 -26.22
N ALA A 207 4.97 -3.44 -25.66
CA ALA A 207 5.98 -4.49 -25.49
C ALA A 207 5.42 -5.73 -24.76
N PRO A 208 5.92 -6.96 -25.01
CA PRO A 208 5.35 -8.18 -24.47
C PRO A 208 5.25 -8.20 -22.94
N VAL A 209 4.23 -8.89 -22.41
CA VAL A 209 4.09 -9.15 -20.97
C VAL A 209 4.97 -10.31 -20.53
N THR A 210 5.21 -10.39 -19.23
CA THR A 210 5.91 -11.49 -18.57
C THR A 210 4.92 -12.34 -17.77
N THR A 211 5.00 -13.66 -17.94
CA THR A 211 4.37 -14.62 -17.00
C THR A 211 5.31 -14.81 -15.82
N VAL A 212 5.01 -14.20 -14.69
CA VAL A 212 5.81 -14.28 -13.45
C VAL A 212 5.66 -15.67 -12.82
N VAL A 213 4.43 -16.20 -12.80
CA VAL A 213 4.09 -17.56 -12.38
C VAL A 213 3.19 -18.19 -13.44
N GLY A 214 3.60 -19.33 -13.99
CA GLY A 214 2.89 -20.12 -15.00
C GLY A 214 2.59 -21.55 -14.50
N LYS A 215 2.22 -22.44 -15.43
CA LYS A 215 2.07 -23.87 -15.12
C LYS A 215 3.44 -24.54 -15.27
N ASP A 216 3.75 -25.50 -14.40
CA ASP A 216 4.97 -26.34 -14.48
C ASP A 216 6.32 -25.60 -14.46
N ASP A 217 6.34 -24.32 -14.06
CA ASP A 217 7.55 -23.49 -13.95
C ASP A 217 8.31 -23.65 -12.63
N GLY A 218 7.80 -24.49 -11.72
CA GLY A 218 8.32 -24.65 -10.37
C GLY A 218 8.14 -23.42 -9.46
N LYS A 219 7.45 -22.37 -9.92
CA LYS A 219 7.21 -21.13 -9.15
C LYS A 219 5.84 -21.13 -8.48
N GLY A 220 5.63 -20.15 -7.60
CA GLY A 220 4.34 -19.85 -6.98
C GLY A 220 4.44 -19.66 -5.47
N TRP A 221 5.23 -20.49 -4.79
CA TRP A 221 5.53 -20.35 -3.37
C TRP A 221 7.05 -20.53 -3.13
N PRO A 222 7.69 -19.69 -2.29
CA PRO A 222 7.16 -18.50 -1.62
C PRO A 222 6.66 -17.41 -2.59
N TRP A 223 5.92 -16.43 -2.05
CA TRP A 223 5.52 -15.24 -2.81
C TRP A 223 6.72 -14.57 -3.46
N SER A 224 6.49 -13.95 -4.60
CA SER A 224 7.47 -13.16 -5.32
C SER A 224 7.17 -11.68 -5.19
N LYS A 225 8.23 -10.86 -5.21
CA LYS A 225 8.19 -9.41 -5.40
C LYS A 225 8.73 -9.06 -6.78
N PHE A 226 8.17 -8.04 -7.41
CA PHE A 226 8.57 -7.57 -8.74
C PHE A 226 8.14 -6.12 -8.95
N TYR A 227 8.77 -5.45 -9.91
CA TYR A 227 8.50 -4.07 -10.29
C TYR A 227 7.72 -4.03 -11.62
N ALA A 228 6.47 -3.55 -11.57
CA ALA A 228 5.55 -3.46 -12.67
C ALA A 228 5.34 -1.98 -13.08
N PRO A 229 6.14 -1.42 -14.00
CA PRO A 229 6.10 0.00 -14.36
C PRO A 229 4.82 0.44 -15.08
N GLU A 230 3.96 -0.51 -15.49
CA GLU A 230 2.62 -0.21 -15.97
C GLU A 230 1.56 -0.17 -14.85
N HIS A 231 1.95 -0.32 -13.58
CA HIS A 231 1.09 -0.23 -12.40
C HIS A 231 -0.03 -1.29 -12.30
N TRP A 232 0.06 -2.38 -13.07
CA TRP A 232 -0.92 -3.47 -13.03
C TRP A 232 -0.29 -4.86 -12.89
N THR A 233 -1.06 -5.79 -12.37
CA THR A 233 -0.76 -7.23 -12.37
C THR A 233 -2.04 -8.03 -12.35
N ALA A 234 -2.03 -9.25 -12.89
CA ALA A 234 -3.23 -10.08 -13.04
C ALA A 234 -3.01 -11.54 -12.67
N LEU A 235 -4.08 -12.16 -12.18
CA LEU A 235 -4.23 -13.60 -12.01
C LEU A 235 -5.20 -14.12 -13.06
N LEU A 236 -4.69 -14.96 -13.96
CA LEU A 236 -5.40 -15.45 -15.14
C LEU A 236 -5.49 -16.97 -15.12
N ASN A 237 -6.49 -17.51 -15.82
CA ASN A 237 -6.57 -18.92 -16.18
C ASN A 237 -5.74 -19.22 -17.45
N GLU A 238 -5.80 -20.45 -17.95
CA GLU A 238 -5.08 -20.88 -19.17
C GLU A 238 -5.51 -20.12 -20.43
N GLU A 239 -6.72 -19.55 -20.45
CA GLU A 239 -7.33 -18.85 -21.58
C GLU A 239 -7.04 -17.33 -21.57
N ASN A 240 -6.11 -16.88 -20.72
CA ASN A 240 -5.81 -15.46 -20.49
C ASN A 240 -7.00 -14.64 -19.95
N PHE A 241 -7.88 -15.26 -19.19
CA PHE A 241 -9.04 -14.61 -18.57
C PHE A 241 -8.93 -14.64 -17.05
N GLY A 242 -9.33 -13.56 -16.36
CA GLY A 242 -9.33 -13.53 -14.90
C GLY A 242 -9.52 -12.15 -14.32
N VAL A 243 -8.74 -11.84 -13.28
CA VAL A 243 -8.84 -10.58 -12.54
C VAL A 243 -7.47 -9.93 -12.38
N GLY A 244 -7.42 -8.62 -12.58
CA GLY A 244 -6.25 -7.80 -12.35
C GLY A 244 -6.50 -6.62 -11.42
N LEU A 245 -5.41 -6.09 -10.88
CA LEU A 245 -5.40 -4.83 -10.14
C LEU A 245 -4.59 -3.81 -10.94
N TYR A 246 -5.10 -2.57 -11.01
CA TYR A 246 -4.32 -1.39 -11.37
C TYR A 246 -4.24 -0.46 -10.15
N GLN A 247 -3.02 -0.15 -9.72
CA GLN A 247 -2.77 0.70 -8.55
C GLN A 247 -1.89 1.91 -8.93
N PRO A 248 -2.45 3.13 -8.97
CA PRO A 248 -1.76 4.31 -9.51
C PRO A 248 -0.57 4.83 -8.69
N ASP A 249 -0.52 4.53 -7.40
CA ASP A 249 0.45 5.06 -6.44
C ASP A 249 1.73 4.21 -6.32
N THR A 250 1.73 2.97 -6.85
CA THR A 250 2.90 2.09 -6.75
C THR A 250 3.09 1.19 -7.97
N ALA A 251 4.35 1.01 -8.34
CA ALA A 251 4.78 -0.01 -9.31
C ALA A 251 5.31 -1.28 -8.62
N ARG A 252 5.38 -1.34 -7.28
CA ARG A 252 5.81 -2.55 -6.57
C ARG A 252 4.66 -3.50 -6.36
N MET A 253 4.89 -4.76 -6.69
CA MET A 253 3.90 -5.81 -6.62
C MET A 253 4.45 -7.01 -5.87
N LEU A 254 3.58 -7.64 -5.08
CA LEU A 254 3.75 -8.98 -4.55
C LEU A 254 2.78 -9.91 -5.25
N GLY A 255 3.14 -11.18 -5.41
CA GLY A 255 2.20 -12.18 -5.88
C GLY A 255 2.75 -13.59 -5.97
N GLY A 256 1.87 -14.55 -6.22
CA GLY A 256 2.24 -15.94 -6.41
C GLY A 256 1.05 -16.89 -6.46
N PHE A 257 1.33 -18.17 -6.21
CA PHE A 257 0.34 -19.23 -6.11
C PHE A 257 0.71 -20.22 -5.00
N ALA A 258 -0.15 -20.33 -3.97
CA ALA A 258 0.01 -21.31 -2.90
C ALA A 258 -0.76 -22.59 -3.22
N GLY A 259 -0.23 -23.74 -2.76
CA GLY A 259 -0.85 -25.06 -2.96
C GLY A 259 -0.04 -26.00 -3.87
N GLY A 260 1.04 -25.52 -4.49
CA GLY A 260 1.94 -26.30 -5.34
C GLY A 260 1.49 -26.39 -6.81
N GLY A 261 2.43 -26.69 -7.69
CA GLY A 261 2.22 -26.67 -9.15
C GLY A 261 1.11 -27.61 -9.62
N SER A 262 0.97 -28.79 -9.00
CA SER A 262 -0.07 -29.76 -9.32
C SER A 262 -1.48 -29.31 -8.98
N ARG A 263 -1.67 -28.19 -8.27
CA ARG A 263 -2.98 -27.61 -7.92
C ARG A 263 -3.34 -26.37 -8.74
N LYS A 264 -2.48 -25.94 -9.65
CA LYS A 264 -2.74 -24.84 -10.58
C LYS A 264 -3.82 -25.25 -11.58
N GLY A 265 -4.91 -24.49 -11.65
CA GLY A 265 -6.01 -24.70 -12.60
C GLY A 265 -7.27 -25.34 -12.01
N PHE A 266 -7.32 -25.63 -10.70
CA PHE A 266 -8.55 -26.14 -10.07
C PHE A 266 -8.68 -25.76 -8.59
N GLY A 267 -9.90 -25.87 -8.08
CA GLY A 267 -10.25 -25.61 -6.68
C GLY A 267 -11.04 -24.32 -6.51
N GLY A 268 -12.03 -24.36 -5.63
CA GLY A 268 -12.96 -23.27 -5.37
C GLY A 268 -12.69 -22.53 -4.07
N MET A 269 -13.69 -21.75 -3.66
CA MET A 269 -13.57 -20.76 -2.57
C MET A 269 -13.17 -21.32 -1.20
N LYS A 270 -13.31 -22.63 -0.97
CA LYS A 270 -12.98 -23.30 0.30
C LYS A 270 -11.81 -24.27 0.16
N ASP A 271 -11.06 -24.19 -0.94
CA ASP A 271 -9.82 -24.95 -1.12
C ASP A 271 -8.60 -24.14 -0.70
N VAL A 272 -7.56 -24.85 -0.25
CA VAL A 272 -6.35 -24.24 0.32
C VAL A 272 -5.40 -23.66 -0.73
N GLN A 273 -5.51 -24.05 -1.99
CA GLN A 273 -4.73 -23.43 -3.07
C GLN A 273 -5.32 -22.08 -3.47
N THR A 274 -4.46 -21.12 -3.78
CA THR A 274 -4.90 -19.76 -4.10
C THR A 274 -3.85 -19.01 -4.90
N GLY A 275 -4.29 -18.23 -5.89
CA GLY A 275 -3.49 -17.15 -6.46
C GLY A 275 -3.49 -15.95 -5.53
N TYR A 276 -2.40 -15.20 -5.48
CA TYR A 276 -2.27 -13.99 -4.66
C TYR A 276 -1.63 -12.87 -5.47
N ILE A 277 -2.18 -11.67 -5.36
CA ILE A 277 -1.54 -10.42 -5.79
C ILE A 277 -1.77 -9.32 -4.74
N ALA A 278 -0.78 -8.46 -4.57
CA ALA A 278 -0.92 -7.23 -3.81
C ALA A 278 0.03 -6.16 -4.37
N PRO A 279 -0.48 -5.04 -4.91
CA PRO A 279 0.30 -3.81 -5.02
C PRO A 279 0.71 -3.36 -3.62
N VAL A 280 1.96 -2.94 -3.46
CA VAL A 280 2.48 -2.53 -2.15
C VAL A 280 3.22 -1.19 -2.19
N ALA A 281 3.04 -0.38 -1.15
CA ALA A 281 3.76 0.87 -1.00
C ALA A 281 4.18 1.11 0.46
N ASP A 282 5.29 1.82 0.65
CA ASP A 282 5.77 2.11 2.01
C ASP A 282 5.03 3.32 2.56
N ARG A 283 4.35 3.14 3.70
CA ARG A 283 3.62 4.22 4.36
C ARG A 283 4.00 4.31 5.82
N VAL A 284 4.19 5.55 6.30
CA VAL A 284 4.25 5.86 7.72
C VAL A 284 2.82 5.94 8.24
N LEU A 285 2.42 4.99 9.07
CA LEU A 285 1.09 4.97 9.69
C LEU A 285 1.19 5.56 11.10
N ASP A 286 1.01 6.89 11.18
CA ASP A 286 0.93 7.58 12.48
C ASP A 286 -0.25 7.07 13.31
N HIS A 287 -0.16 7.25 14.62
CA HIS A 287 -1.15 6.80 15.60
C HIS A 287 -2.58 7.31 15.35
N ASN A 288 -2.70 8.44 14.64
CA ASN A 288 -3.93 9.14 14.32
C ASN A 288 -4.14 9.36 12.81
N ILE A 289 -3.42 8.62 11.95
CA ILE A 289 -3.48 8.84 10.50
C ILE A 289 -4.88 8.58 9.95
N ASP A 290 -5.27 9.42 9.01
CA ASP A 290 -6.44 9.25 8.15
C ASP A 290 -5.94 9.15 6.71
N TRP A 291 -5.75 7.92 6.24
CA TRP A 291 -5.11 7.66 4.95
C TRP A 291 -6.04 6.91 4.02
N THR A 292 -6.13 7.38 2.77
CA THR A 292 -6.95 6.78 1.71
C THR A 292 -6.07 6.41 0.52
N TYR A 293 -6.39 5.29 -0.13
CA TYR A 293 -5.90 4.95 -1.46
C TYR A 293 -7.03 4.47 -2.37
N ARG A 294 -6.74 4.44 -3.68
CA ARG A 294 -7.65 3.89 -4.68
C ARG A 294 -6.99 2.75 -5.44
N THR A 295 -7.78 1.76 -5.83
CA THR A 295 -7.36 0.70 -6.74
C THR A 295 -8.49 0.39 -7.70
N TYR A 296 -8.15 -0.17 -8.85
CA TYR A 296 -9.12 -0.64 -9.81
C TYR A 296 -9.01 -2.16 -9.90
N ILE A 297 -10.13 -2.84 -9.70
CA ILE A 297 -10.26 -4.29 -9.87
C ILE A 297 -10.86 -4.50 -11.25
N ILE A 298 -10.14 -5.14 -12.16
CA ILE A 298 -10.55 -5.33 -13.56
C ILE A 298 -10.75 -6.81 -13.81
N VAL A 299 -11.95 -7.20 -14.24
CA VAL A 299 -12.27 -8.58 -14.62
C VAL A 299 -12.31 -8.69 -16.14
N GLY A 300 -11.66 -9.69 -16.71
CA GLY A 300 -11.70 -9.89 -18.16
C GLY A 300 -10.47 -10.58 -18.72
N SER A 301 -10.28 -10.41 -20.02
CA SER A 301 -9.08 -10.86 -20.72
C SER A 301 -7.83 -10.05 -20.33
N LEU A 302 -6.65 -10.63 -20.55
CA LEU A 302 -5.37 -9.94 -20.43
C LEU A 302 -5.35 -8.59 -21.18
N ASP A 303 -5.91 -8.55 -22.39
CA ASP A 303 -5.95 -7.34 -23.21
C ASP A 303 -6.85 -6.26 -22.61
N GLU A 304 -7.98 -6.64 -21.99
CA GLU A 304 -8.86 -5.69 -21.30
C GLU A 304 -8.20 -5.13 -20.03
N ILE A 305 -7.53 -5.99 -19.25
CA ILE A 305 -6.84 -5.60 -18.02
C ILE A 305 -5.68 -4.64 -18.34
N ARG A 306 -4.79 -5.02 -19.26
CA ARG A 306 -3.68 -4.15 -19.67
C ARG A 306 -4.18 -2.91 -20.39
N GLY A 307 -5.20 -3.05 -21.22
CA GLY A 307 -5.85 -1.94 -21.94
C GLY A 307 -6.45 -0.90 -20.99
N PHE A 308 -6.95 -1.32 -19.81
CA PHE A 308 -7.37 -0.39 -18.77
C PHE A 308 -6.18 0.45 -18.26
N ALA A 309 -5.06 -0.20 -17.90
CA ALA A 309 -3.85 0.47 -17.41
C ALA A 309 -3.25 1.45 -18.44
N GLN A 310 -3.27 1.07 -19.72
CA GLN A 310 -2.79 1.91 -20.82
C GLN A 310 -3.57 3.22 -20.95
N LYS A 311 -4.86 3.25 -20.61
CA LYS A 311 -5.71 4.45 -20.66
C LYS A 311 -5.53 5.39 -19.47
N GLN A 312 -4.85 4.95 -18.41
CA GLN A 312 -4.70 5.75 -17.19
C GLN A 312 -3.70 6.90 -17.39
N PRO A 313 -3.88 8.03 -16.69
CA PRO A 313 -2.90 9.10 -16.71
C PRO A 313 -1.55 8.59 -16.16
N ARG A 314 -0.44 9.11 -16.70
CA ARG A 314 0.89 8.82 -16.16
C ARG A 314 1.09 9.57 -14.86
N THR A 315 1.83 8.94 -13.94
CA THR A 315 2.12 9.50 -12.62
C THR A 315 2.84 10.83 -12.75
N SER A 316 2.34 11.84 -12.04
CA SER A 316 2.99 13.14 -11.94
C SER A 316 4.32 13.00 -11.21
N LEU A 317 5.38 13.63 -11.73
CA LEU A 317 6.67 13.75 -11.04
C LEU A 317 6.73 15.01 -10.18
N VAL A 318 5.59 15.43 -9.63
CA VAL A 318 5.45 16.61 -8.79
C VAL A 318 4.76 16.21 -7.50
N TRP A 319 5.38 16.54 -6.37
CA TRP A 319 4.86 16.32 -5.03
C TRP A 319 4.71 17.64 -4.29
N THR A 320 3.55 17.88 -3.68
CA THR A 320 3.22 19.07 -2.90
C THR A 320 2.71 18.69 -1.52
N PHE A 321 3.49 18.96 -0.48
CA PHE A 321 3.26 18.41 0.85
C PHE A 321 2.33 19.26 1.72
N ASP A 322 1.24 19.76 1.14
CA ASP A 322 0.35 20.71 1.83
C ASP A 322 -0.45 20.01 2.96
N ASP A 323 -0.89 18.78 2.72
CA ASP A 323 -1.79 18.02 3.58
C ASP A 323 -1.42 16.53 3.75
N SER A 324 -0.39 16.06 3.05
CA SER A 324 0.00 14.65 3.06
C SER A 324 1.47 14.44 2.66
N ARG A 325 1.97 13.23 2.90
CA ARG A 325 3.32 12.81 2.50
C ARG A 325 3.42 12.41 1.02
N GLN A 326 2.30 12.25 0.33
CA GLN A 326 2.24 11.83 -1.08
C GLN A 326 3.18 10.66 -1.43
N GLY A 327 3.19 9.63 -0.58
CA GLY A 327 4.02 8.43 -0.77
C GLY A 327 5.46 8.52 -0.27
N TRP A 328 5.90 9.69 0.20
CA TRP A 328 7.25 9.83 0.76
C TRP A 328 7.37 9.22 2.15
N SER A 329 8.49 8.54 2.37
CA SER A 329 8.87 7.90 3.63
C SER A 329 10.30 8.27 4.03
N TYR A 330 10.77 7.76 5.17
CA TYR A 330 12.04 8.17 5.77
C TYR A 330 12.90 6.98 6.17
N ARG A 331 14.22 7.19 6.15
CA ARG A 331 15.20 6.33 6.82
C ARG A 331 16.12 7.22 7.66
N HIS A 332 16.29 6.86 8.93
CA HIS A 332 17.08 7.65 9.89
C HIS A 332 16.67 9.12 10.00
N ALA A 333 15.40 9.41 9.72
CA ALA A 333 14.76 10.70 9.83
C ALA A 333 13.27 10.47 10.15
N SER A 334 12.62 11.50 10.65
CA SER A 334 11.19 11.49 11.00
C SER A 334 10.63 12.89 10.79
N ASP A 335 9.35 12.99 10.46
CA ASP A 335 8.67 14.28 10.43
C ASP A 335 7.87 14.53 11.71
N SER A 336 7.01 15.55 11.68
CA SER A 336 6.18 15.96 12.83
C SER A 336 4.91 15.12 13.02
N GLY A 337 4.69 14.07 12.21
CA GLY A 337 3.49 13.23 12.28
C GLY A 337 2.30 13.78 11.49
N TRP A 338 1.17 13.08 11.61
CA TRP A 338 -0.12 13.46 11.02
C TRP A 338 -0.94 14.35 11.97
N PRO A 339 -1.68 15.36 11.47
CA PRO A 339 -1.81 15.75 10.06
C PRO A 339 -0.61 16.54 9.55
N VAL A 340 -0.26 16.30 8.28
CA VAL A 340 0.71 17.14 7.56
C VAL A 340 0.03 18.49 7.27
N ARG A 341 0.78 19.58 7.48
CA ARG A 341 0.30 20.95 7.22
C ARG A 341 1.44 21.81 6.68
N ASP A 342 1.27 22.29 5.46
CA ASP A 342 2.16 23.25 4.82
C ASP A 342 3.64 22.77 4.79
N GLY A 343 3.85 21.53 4.37
CA GLY A 343 5.16 20.92 4.20
C GLY A 343 5.50 19.82 5.22
N LEU A 344 6.54 19.05 4.89
CA LEU A 344 7.13 18.04 5.76
C LEU A 344 8.21 18.67 6.62
N ASN A 345 7.96 18.79 7.92
CA ASN A 345 8.94 19.26 8.91
C ASN A 345 9.75 18.07 9.44
N ILE A 346 10.88 17.82 8.80
CA ILE A 346 11.70 16.62 8.99
C ILE A 346 12.87 16.95 9.92
N SER A 347 13.11 16.08 10.90
CA SER A 347 14.31 16.10 11.74
C SER A 347 15.26 14.99 11.31
N PHE A 348 16.56 15.31 11.24
CA PHE A 348 17.61 14.35 10.87
C PHE A 348 18.88 14.55 11.70
N LYS A 349 19.72 13.52 11.70
CA LYS A 349 20.97 13.48 12.46
C LYS A 349 22.17 13.36 11.54
N LYS A 350 23.33 13.80 12.05
CA LYS A 350 24.63 13.63 11.38
C LYS A 350 24.94 12.15 11.14
N LYS A 351 24.63 11.29 12.12
CA LYS A 351 24.89 9.85 12.06
C LYS A 351 23.83 9.06 12.85
N PRO A 352 23.22 8.02 12.27
CA PRO A 352 23.24 7.69 10.84
C PRO A 352 22.62 8.82 9.99
N ARG A 353 23.11 8.99 8.76
CA ARG A 353 22.65 10.06 7.85
C ARG A 353 21.20 9.80 7.44
N GLY A 354 20.34 10.79 7.67
CA GLY A 354 18.92 10.73 7.34
C GLY A 354 18.64 10.94 5.86
N LEU A 355 17.52 10.39 5.38
CA LEU A 355 17.02 10.61 4.04
C LEU A 355 15.50 10.48 3.96
N MET A 356 14.91 11.09 2.93
CA MET A 356 13.53 10.84 2.50
C MET A 356 13.51 10.13 1.14
N ILE A 357 12.53 9.25 0.94
CA ILE A 357 12.43 8.30 -0.17
C ILE A 357 11.06 8.43 -0.82
N SER A 358 11.00 8.59 -2.14
CA SER A 358 9.76 8.52 -2.91
C SER A 358 9.25 7.09 -3.04
N ASP A 359 7.99 6.92 -3.43
CA ASP A 359 7.54 5.66 -4.01
C ASP A 359 8.37 5.30 -5.25
N GLU A 360 8.37 4.02 -5.61
CA GLU A 360 8.94 3.57 -6.87
C GLU A 360 7.96 3.86 -8.00
N ILE A 361 8.39 4.73 -8.92
CA ILE A 361 7.60 5.22 -10.06
C ILE A 361 8.50 5.29 -11.30
N PHE A 362 7.94 5.04 -12.47
CA PHE A 362 8.71 5.00 -13.72
C PHE A 362 8.83 6.38 -14.38
N TRP A 363 10.03 6.75 -14.85
CA TRP A 363 10.20 7.84 -15.81
C TRP A 363 11.44 7.63 -16.69
N GLN A 364 11.51 8.36 -17.81
CA GLN A 364 12.71 8.45 -18.64
C GLN A 364 13.53 9.67 -18.21
N ALA A 365 14.84 9.50 -18.03
CA ALA A 365 15.76 10.56 -17.60
C ALA A 365 15.67 11.81 -18.47
N GLU A 366 15.51 11.62 -19.79
CA GLU A 366 15.45 12.68 -20.79
C GLU A 366 14.16 13.51 -20.68
N ALA A 367 13.11 12.95 -20.09
CA ALA A 367 11.84 13.65 -19.82
C ALA A 367 11.86 14.40 -18.48
N ALA A 368 12.94 14.28 -17.69
CA ALA A 368 13.01 14.82 -16.34
C ALA A 368 14.46 15.22 -15.97
N ALA A 369 15.07 16.11 -16.74
CA ALA A 369 16.48 16.50 -16.61
C ALA A 369 16.81 17.31 -15.34
N VAL A 370 15.82 17.93 -14.68
CA VAL A 370 16.03 18.83 -13.55
C VAL A 370 15.18 18.44 -12.34
N LEU A 371 15.82 18.38 -11.18
CA LEU A 371 15.14 18.34 -9.89
C LEU A 371 14.98 19.77 -9.36
N GLU A 372 13.75 20.15 -8.99
CA GLU A 372 13.47 21.31 -8.14
C GLU A 372 13.00 20.86 -6.76
N LEU A 373 13.67 21.36 -5.72
CA LEU A 373 13.34 21.14 -4.31
C LEU A 373 13.02 22.48 -3.65
N GLU A 374 11.76 22.69 -3.26
CA GLU A 374 11.35 23.81 -2.41
C GLU A 374 11.48 23.40 -0.95
N ALA A 375 12.54 23.88 -0.29
CA ALA A 375 12.83 23.51 1.08
C ALA A 375 13.52 24.64 1.88
N ALA A 376 13.33 24.61 3.19
CA ALA A 376 14.06 25.42 4.16
C ALA A 376 14.91 24.51 5.06
N PHE A 377 16.22 24.53 4.89
CA PHE A 377 17.14 23.78 5.74
C PHE A 377 17.49 24.59 7.00
N GLY A 378 17.50 23.93 8.15
CA GLY A 378 17.86 24.51 9.44
C GLY A 378 18.78 23.58 10.23
N GLY A 379 19.39 24.13 11.29
CA GLY A 379 20.36 23.40 12.12
C GLY A 379 21.79 23.87 11.89
N SER A 380 22.49 24.14 12.99
CA SER A 380 23.76 24.88 13.12
C SER A 380 23.61 26.41 12.98
N THR A 381 23.84 27.08 14.11
CA THR A 381 23.95 28.54 14.21
C THR A 381 25.13 29.02 13.36
N ASN A 382 24.85 29.71 12.25
CA ASN A 382 25.75 30.53 11.40
C ASN A 382 25.64 30.19 9.90
N ALA A 383 24.45 30.36 9.29
CA ALA A 383 24.24 30.39 7.83
C ALA A 383 25.20 29.49 7.02
N ALA A 384 25.37 28.25 7.48
CA ALA A 384 26.44 27.39 7.02
C ALA A 384 26.00 26.73 5.72
N VAL A 385 26.95 26.65 4.80
CA VAL A 385 26.80 25.94 3.54
C VAL A 385 27.03 24.46 3.81
N PHE A 386 26.04 23.63 3.46
CA PHE A 386 26.12 22.19 3.54
C PHE A 386 25.82 21.55 2.18
N TYR A 387 26.03 20.23 2.10
CA TYR A 387 25.68 19.44 0.92
C TYR A 387 24.59 18.44 1.26
N ALA A 388 23.46 18.56 0.57
CA ALA A 388 22.49 17.50 0.43
C ALA A 388 22.80 16.71 -0.85
N GLU A 389 22.07 15.64 -1.10
CA GLU A 389 22.29 14.80 -2.26
C GLU A 389 20.98 14.26 -2.81
N ALA A 390 20.79 14.42 -4.12
CA ALA A 390 19.75 13.73 -4.85
C ALA A 390 20.33 12.38 -5.30
N VAL A 391 19.69 11.29 -4.87
CA VAL A 391 20.04 9.94 -5.30
C VAL A 391 18.90 9.42 -6.14
N VAL A 392 19.17 9.19 -7.42
CA VAL A 392 18.21 8.58 -8.35
C VAL A 392 18.59 7.13 -8.57
N GLN A 393 17.61 6.24 -8.48
CA GLN A 393 17.76 4.83 -8.80
C GLN A 393 17.35 4.58 -10.26
N PRO A 394 18.28 4.17 -11.14
CA PRO A 394 17.91 3.69 -12.46
C PRO A 394 17.13 2.38 -12.39
N PHE A 395 16.27 2.17 -13.39
CA PHE A 395 15.76 0.85 -13.72
C PHE A 395 16.93 -0.01 -14.19
N GLY A 396 17.00 -1.26 -13.71
CA GLY A 396 18.12 -2.15 -13.99
C GLY A 396 17.69 -3.59 -14.32
N PRO A 397 18.66 -4.47 -14.57
CA PRO A 397 18.40 -5.89 -14.85
C PRO A 397 17.52 -6.56 -13.80
N GLU A 398 17.69 -6.23 -12.51
CA GLU A 398 16.85 -6.75 -11.41
C GLU A 398 15.36 -6.44 -11.58
N ASP A 399 15.00 -5.36 -12.26
CA ASP A 399 13.60 -4.93 -12.40
C ASP A 399 12.86 -5.65 -13.52
N THR A 400 13.60 -6.40 -14.36
CA THR A 400 13.04 -7.22 -15.43
C THR A 400 12.61 -8.62 -14.95
N ILE A 401 12.82 -8.91 -13.67
CA ILE A 401 12.60 -10.23 -13.07
C ILE A 401 11.86 -10.13 -11.73
N ASP A 402 11.45 -11.29 -11.23
CA ASP A 402 10.88 -11.52 -9.92
C ASP A 402 11.93 -11.94 -8.87
N PHE A 403 11.67 -11.71 -7.59
CA PHE A 403 12.48 -12.26 -6.49
C PHE A 403 11.59 -12.89 -5.43
N LEU A 404 12.04 -13.96 -4.78
CA LEU A 404 11.32 -14.56 -3.67
C LEU A 404 11.27 -13.58 -2.47
N LEU A 405 10.12 -13.50 -1.80
CA LEU A 405 9.82 -12.55 -0.73
C LEU A 405 10.41 -12.98 0.62
N TRP A 406 10.32 -14.27 0.95
CA TRP A 406 10.70 -14.80 2.26
C TRP A 406 11.99 -15.60 2.19
N VAL A 407 12.81 -15.48 3.24
CA VAL A 407 14.17 -16.01 3.30
C VAL A 407 14.18 -17.24 4.20
N GLU A 408 13.86 -18.40 3.66
CA GLU A 408 14.41 -19.67 4.20
C GLU A 408 15.88 -19.77 3.74
N SER A 409 16.73 -20.53 4.44
CA SER A 409 18.17 -20.63 4.12
C SER A 409 18.41 -20.93 2.64
N ASP A 410 17.62 -21.85 2.09
CA ASP A 410 17.75 -22.32 0.71
C ASP A 410 17.24 -21.29 -0.30
N VAL A 411 16.33 -20.41 0.13
CA VAL A 411 15.82 -19.29 -0.67
C VAL A 411 16.82 -18.14 -0.71
N LYS A 412 17.58 -17.93 0.37
CA LYS A 412 18.60 -16.88 0.44
C LYS A 412 19.64 -17.08 -0.66
N ASP A 413 20.19 -18.28 -0.77
CA ASP A 413 21.19 -18.63 -1.78
C ASP A 413 20.64 -18.46 -3.21
N ALA A 414 19.36 -18.79 -3.42
CA ALA A 414 18.70 -18.61 -4.71
C ALA A 414 18.55 -17.12 -5.07
N VAL A 415 18.17 -16.28 -4.10
CA VAL A 415 18.06 -14.83 -4.27
C VAL A 415 19.44 -14.23 -4.56
N GLU A 416 20.47 -14.59 -3.78
CA GLU A 416 21.83 -14.07 -3.96
C GLU A 416 22.38 -14.44 -5.35
N LYS A 417 22.26 -15.71 -5.77
CA LYS A 417 22.66 -16.14 -7.13
C LYS A 417 21.89 -15.40 -8.22
N LYS A 418 20.59 -15.14 -8.02
CA LYS A 418 19.78 -14.38 -8.99
C LYS A 418 20.23 -12.91 -9.05
N GLN A 419 20.59 -12.31 -7.92
CA GLN A 419 21.13 -10.95 -7.85
C GLN A 419 22.51 -10.84 -8.53
N GLU A 420 23.34 -11.88 -8.47
CA GLU A 420 24.59 -11.90 -9.24
C GLU A 420 24.34 -11.89 -10.76
N GLN A 421 23.29 -12.59 -11.22
CA GLN A 421 22.90 -12.63 -12.63
C GLN A 421 22.18 -11.36 -13.09
N PHE A 422 21.39 -10.76 -12.21
CA PHE A 422 20.56 -9.58 -12.44
C PHE A 422 20.84 -8.53 -11.36
N PRO A 423 22.01 -7.86 -11.42
CA PRO A 423 22.41 -6.93 -10.38
C PRO A 423 21.54 -5.65 -10.39
N PRO A 424 21.39 -4.98 -9.24
CA PRO A 424 20.80 -3.65 -9.18
C PRO A 424 21.61 -2.67 -10.03
N ALA A 425 20.93 -1.75 -10.70
CA ALA A 425 21.61 -0.64 -11.35
C ALA A 425 22.28 0.26 -10.30
N LYS A 426 23.47 0.75 -10.63
CA LYS A 426 24.20 1.70 -9.78
C LYS A 426 23.41 3.01 -9.67
N PRO A 427 23.11 3.52 -8.47
CA PRO A 427 22.40 4.79 -8.32
C PRO A 427 23.22 5.97 -8.86
N ALA A 428 22.53 6.96 -9.41
CA ALA A 428 23.11 8.27 -9.72
C ALA A 428 23.13 9.12 -8.45
N HIS A 429 24.31 9.60 -8.07
CA HIS A 429 24.56 10.40 -6.88
C HIS A 429 24.88 11.84 -7.28
N ILE A 430 24.00 12.79 -6.97
CA ILE A 430 24.12 14.20 -7.37
C ILE A 430 24.15 15.08 -6.11
N PRO A 431 25.35 15.43 -5.59
CA PRO A 431 25.46 16.36 -4.46
C PRO A 431 25.06 17.77 -4.90
N PHE A 432 24.39 18.52 -4.03
CA PHE A 432 24.05 19.90 -4.26
C PHE A 432 24.14 20.72 -2.98
N GLN A 433 24.47 22.00 -3.16
CA GLN A 433 24.67 22.93 -2.06
C GLN A 433 23.33 23.37 -1.46
N VAL A 434 23.26 23.39 -0.13
CA VAL A 434 22.13 23.93 0.63
C VAL A 434 22.61 24.96 1.65
N THR A 435 21.75 25.94 1.94
CA THR A 435 22.00 26.97 2.95
C THR A 435 21.11 26.68 4.16
N ALA A 436 21.71 26.53 5.34
CA ALA A 436 20.98 26.22 6.57
C ALA A 436 20.64 27.48 7.39
N ASP A 437 19.88 28.39 6.80
CA ASP A 437 19.40 29.64 7.42
C ASP A 437 17.92 29.59 7.84
N GLY A 438 17.24 28.48 7.56
CA GLY A 438 15.80 28.32 7.81
C GLY A 438 14.91 29.05 6.80
N GLU A 439 15.46 29.66 5.75
CA GLU A 439 14.69 30.33 4.72
C GLU A 439 14.23 29.35 3.63
N MET A 440 13.00 29.51 3.16
CA MET A 440 12.47 28.71 2.06
C MET A 440 13.15 29.09 0.75
N ARG A 441 13.76 28.12 0.08
CA ARG A 441 14.50 28.30 -1.17
C ARG A 441 14.08 27.23 -2.18
N THR A 442 14.19 27.55 -3.46
CA THR A 442 14.09 26.56 -4.55
C THR A 442 15.49 26.16 -4.99
N TYR A 443 15.91 24.95 -4.63
CA TYR A 443 17.15 24.35 -5.11
C TYR A 443 16.89 23.69 -6.46
N ARG A 444 17.65 24.12 -7.49
CA ARG A 444 17.64 23.50 -8.82
C ARG A 444 18.87 22.64 -8.99
N VAL A 445 18.67 21.36 -9.27
CA VAL A 445 19.73 20.36 -9.41
C VAL A 445 19.65 19.77 -10.81
N SER A 446 20.72 19.95 -11.59
CA SER A 446 20.85 19.36 -12.91
C SER A 446 21.14 17.86 -12.76
N LEU A 447 20.18 17.02 -13.15
CA LEU A 447 20.34 15.57 -13.10
C LEU A 447 21.07 15.06 -14.35
N ALA A 448 20.79 15.67 -15.50
CA ALA A 448 21.37 15.31 -16.80
C ALA A 448 22.90 15.48 -16.87
N ASP A 449 23.50 16.29 -16.00
CA ASP A 449 24.96 16.43 -15.92
C ASP A 449 25.64 15.20 -15.29
N ASN A 450 24.87 14.31 -14.65
CA ASN A 450 25.39 13.06 -14.10
C ASN A 450 25.37 11.95 -15.17
N PRO A 451 26.52 11.32 -15.52
CA PRO A 451 26.59 10.30 -16.56
C PRO A 451 25.83 9.00 -16.24
N GLU A 452 25.48 8.78 -14.97
CA GLU A 452 24.65 7.65 -14.53
C GLU A 452 23.14 7.95 -14.66
N TYR A 453 22.75 9.21 -14.89
CA TYR A 453 21.36 9.62 -15.09
C TYR A 453 20.98 9.58 -16.58
N LYS A 454 20.68 8.37 -17.08
CA LYS A 454 20.30 8.11 -18.47
C LYS A 454 19.29 6.97 -18.58
N GLY A 455 18.36 7.05 -19.53
CA GLY A 455 17.33 6.03 -19.74
C GLY A 455 16.32 5.92 -18.59
N ALA A 456 15.83 4.71 -18.35
CA ALA A 456 14.74 4.47 -17.41
C ALA A 456 15.17 4.62 -15.93
N MET A 457 14.32 5.28 -15.15
CA MET A 457 14.50 5.58 -13.73
C MET A 457 13.29 5.09 -12.92
N LYS A 458 13.52 4.71 -11.65
CA LYS A 458 12.48 4.11 -10.81
C LYS A 458 12.28 4.72 -9.42
N GLN A 459 13.21 5.51 -8.87
CA GLN A 459 13.03 6.09 -7.52
C GLN A 459 13.93 7.30 -7.25
N LEU A 460 13.40 8.29 -6.52
CA LEU A 460 14.13 9.46 -6.04
C LEU A 460 14.32 9.40 -4.52
N ARG A 461 15.51 9.78 -4.05
CA ARG A 461 15.82 9.95 -2.63
C ARG A 461 16.51 11.29 -2.43
N ILE A 462 16.18 11.99 -1.35
CA ILE A 462 16.90 13.17 -0.91
C ILE A 462 17.64 12.81 0.38
N VAL A 463 18.96 12.76 0.31
CA VAL A 463 19.82 12.47 1.46
C VAL A 463 20.23 13.79 2.11
N PHE A 464 19.92 13.92 3.40
CA PHE A 464 20.12 15.16 4.13
C PHE A 464 21.60 15.44 4.42
N PRO A 465 21.97 16.69 4.73
CA PRO A 465 23.32 17.05 5.16
C PRO A 465 23.89 16.19 6.29
N VAL A 466 25.21 16.05 6.34
CA VAL A 466 25.94 15.31 7.40
C VAL A 466 26.09 16.19 8.66
N VAL A 467 24.96 16.69 9.15
CA VAL A 467 24.82 17.48 10.38
C VAL A 467 23.51 17.14 11.09
N ASP A 468 23.41 17.52 12.35
CA ASP A 468 22.13 17.52 13.04
C ASP A 468 21.33 18.74 12.58
N GLY A 469 20.10 18.53 12.16
CA GLY A 469 19.30 19.62 11.62
C GLY A 469 17.85 19.25 11.36
N THR A 470 17.16 20.23 10.79
CA THR A 470 15.79 20.12 10.34
C THR A 470 15.68 20.57 8.90
N VAL A 471 14.66 20.09 8.19
CA VAL A 471 14.30 20.62 6.88
C VAL A 471 12.79 20.67 6.79
N ARG A 472 12.27 21.80 6.31
CA ARG A 472 10.88 21.91 5.90
C ARG A 472 10.80 21.79 4.39
N VAL A 473 10.24 20.70 3.88
CA VAL A 473 10.08 20.48 2.43
C VAL A 473 8.63 20.76 2.04
N ARG A 474 8.41 21.69 1.10
CA ARG A 474 7.05 22.03 0.61
C ARG A 474 6.74 21.36 -0.72
N ARG A 475 7.73 21.27 -1.61
CA ARG A 475 7.54 20.75 -2.96
C ARG A 475 8.78 20.08 -3.51
N ILE A 476 8.56 18.99 -4.25
CA ILE A 476 9.57 18.34 -5.08
C ILE A 476 9.00 18.23 -6.49
N SER A 477 9.80 18.51 -7.52
CA SER A 477 9.42 18.18 -8.90
C SER A 477 10.60 17.74 -9.73
N LEU A 478 10.38 16.73 -10.58
CA LEU A 478 11.28 16.42 -11.70
C LEU A 478 10.69 17.02 -12.98
N LYS A 479 11.52 17.72 -13.76
CA LYS A 479 11.14 18.52 -14.93
C LYS A 479 11.98 18.21 -16.16
#